data_AF-U9U1B4-F1
#
_entry.id   AF-U9U1B4-F1
#
_cell.length_a   1.000
_cell.length_b   1.000
_cell.length_c   1.000
_cell.angle_alpha   90.00
_cell.angle_beta   90.00
_cell.angle_gamma   90.00
#
_symmetry.space_group_name_H-M   'P 1'
#
loop_
_entity.id
_entity.type
_entity.pdbx_description
1 polymer ?
#
loop_
_entity_poly.entity_id
_entity_poly.type
_entity_poly.pdbx_seq_one_letter_code
_entity_poly.pdbx_strand_id
1 'polypeptide(L)'
;MDFIQIIDAFFFILIIIIIYTKSNEICIKCNKIWFEKRFKQKFKNWTSGNNDIDKFIQNTQLLTHNDAEKQIGLIDIDINKWDDKNQNWERIEQNIFVILKSLNISNISELNETIEVYGITQNPETEKYMVVLTCKQCNNICNTVHFQLNFGNWTSGNNDINRFIRDTQLFFHETNQISYVLEWIPFDRFYDIKHIIAKGEVYIANWIDGYMNKWNNENQNWERKNQNMFVILKNLNNLEILKLEYIGTFEPHRVYGVTQNPVTKDYMMIQKDICEKCSYICNAVYFQRNFKIWTSGNNNVDKFIQNTQLLAHNDAEKALEWIPYDKVRGIKCIVKDEIYKANWIDGYINKWDDENQKWKRKNHDMIVILRRFNSPENNLLKFINEV
;
A
#
# COMPACT_ATOMS: atom_id res chain seq x y z
N MET A 1 23.67 28.17 17.41
CA MET A 1 22.80 27.69 18.50
C MET A 1 22.84 26.19 18.40
N ASP A 2 23.57 25.56 19.30
CA ASP A 2 24.49 24.50 18.88
C ASP A 2 23.99 23.12 19.29
N PHE A 3 24.49 22.09 18.60
CA PHE A 3 24.09 20.68 18.78
C PHE A 3 24.14 20.17 20.23
N ILE A 4 24.91 20.85 21.09
CA ILE A 4 25.04 20.58 22.52
C ILE A 4 23.72 20.86 23.27
N GLN A 5 22.95 21.90 22.91
CA GLN A 5 21.69 22.23 23.62
C GLN A 5 20.55 21.24 23.32
N ILE A 6 20.67 20.41 22.28
CA ILE A 6 19.73 19.31 22.02
C ILE A 6 19.86 18.21 23.10
N ILE A 7 21.05 18.07 23.71
CA ILE A 7 21.32 17.09 24.78
C ILE A 7 20.55 17.45 26.06
N ASP A 8 20.41 18.74 26.38
CA ASP A 8 19.68 19.20 27.58
C ASP A 8 18.16 18.93 27.49
N ALA A 9 17.59 18.91 26.29
CA ALA A 9 16.20 18.48 26.08
C ALA A 9 16.02 16.95 26.23
N PHE A 10 16.99 16.16 25.74
CA PHE A 10 17.03 14.71 25.99
C PHE A 10 17.17 14.38 27.49
N PHE A 11 17.86 15.24 28.25
CA PHE A 11 18.07 15.09 29.70
C PHE A 11 16.77 15.03 30.51
N PHE A 12 15.69 15.69 30.06
CA PHE A 12 14.38 15.65 30.75
C PHE A 12 13.52 14.45 30.38
N ILE A 13 13.73 13.88 29.19
CA ILE A 13 12.93 12.76 28.66
C ILE A 13 13.46 11.41 29.18
N LEU A 14 14.75 11.34 29.55
CA LEU A 14 15.33 10.16 30.19
C LEU A 14 15.06 10.09 31.72
N ILE A 15 14.22 10.98 32.27
CA ILE A 15 13.80 10.99 33.69
C ILE A 15 12.64 9.99 33.94
N ILE A 16 12.91 8.73 33.58
CA ILE A 16 12.35 7.57 34.25
C ILE A 16 13.56 6.76 34.74
N ILE A 17 13.64 6.54 36.07
CA ILE A 17 14.76 6.01 36.89
C ILE A 17 15.40 7.10 37.79
N ILE A 18 16.20 6.69 38.81
CA ILE A 18 16.56 7.41 40.05
C ILE A 18 15.30 7.88 40.86
N ILE A 19 15.26 8.27 42.15
CA ILE A 19 16.22 8.39 43.27
C ILE A 19 15.79 7.44 44.45
N TYR A 20 16.53 7.46 45.56
CA TYR A 20 16.35 6.83 46.89
C TYR A 20 15.01 7.14 47.63
N THR A 21 14.59 6.50 48.75
CA THR A 21 15.36 5.92 49.90
C THR A 21 14.81 4.63 50.54
N LYS A 22 15.73 3.78 51.05
CA LYS A 22 15.61 2.79 52.16
C LYS A 22 14.23 2.11 52.43
N SER A 23 14.12 0.84 52.04
CA SER A 23 13.95 -0.29 53.00
C SER A 23 14.03 -1.65 52.28
N ASN A 24 14.65 -2.66 52.88
CA ASN A 24 14.69 -4.02 52.33
C ASN A 24 13.43 -4.81 52.70
N GLU A 25 12.62 -5.17 51.72
CA GLU A 25 11.57 -6.20 51.86
C GLU A 25 11.51 -7.08 50.62
N ILE A 26 11.56 -8.39 50.85
CA ILE A 26 11.48 -9.45 49.84
C ILE A 26 10.05 -10.02 49.88
N CYS A 27 9.46 -10.29 48.72
CA CYS A 27 8.13 -10.86 48.61
C CYS A 27 8.13 -12.32 49.10
N ILE A 28 7.52 -12.56 50.26
CA ILE A 28 7.45 -13.88 50.92
C ILE A 28 6.85 -14.97 50.02
N LYS A 29 6.07 -14.60 49.00
CA LYS A 29 5.37 -15.53 48.09
C LYS A 29 6.20 -16.00 46.88
N CYS A 30 7.29 -15.32 46.53
CA CYS A 30 8.12 -15.62 45.35
C CYS A 30 9.64 -15.40 45.55
N ASN A 31 10.04 -14.95 46.75
CA ASN A 31 11.42 -14.63 47.15
C ASN A 31 12.15 -13.57 46.28
N LYS A 32 11.42 -12.76 45.50
CA LYS A 32 11.93 -11.64 44.69
C LYS A 32 11.67 -10.28 45.37
N ILE A 33 12.46 -9.25 45.04
CA ILE A 33 12.39 -7.91 45.63
C ILE A 33 11.05 -7.22 45.28
N TRP A 34 10.42 -6.55 46.24
CA TRP A 34 9.10 -5.92 46.01
C TRP A 34 9.23 -4.58 45.27
N PHE A 35 9.37 -4.63 43.94
CA PHE A 35 9.45 -3.45 43.06
C PHE A 35 8.27 -2.48 43.25
N GLU A 36 7.09 -2.99 43.61
CA GLU A 36 5.90 -2.21 43.93
C GLU A 36 6.15 -1.14 45.02
N LYS A 37 6.95 -1.43 46.07
CA LYS A 37 7.37 -0.42 47.07
C LYS A 37 8.25 0.65 46.45
N ARG A 38 9.20 0.25 45.60
CA ARG A 38 10.16 1.14 44.94
C ARG A 38 9.46 2.10 43.95
N PHE A 39 8.41 1.65 43.26
CA PHE A 39 7.56 2.51 42.42
C PHE A 39 6.65 3.41 43.27
N LYS A 40 5.91 2.86 44.25
CA LYS A 40 5.00 3.63 45.13
C LYS A 40 5.69 4.74 45.94
N GLN A 41 6.99 4.60 46.25
CA GLN A 41 7.78 5.67 46.84
C GLN A 41 8.06 6.83 45.87
N LYS A 42 8.31 6.54 44.59
CA LYS A 42 8.66 7.55 43.56
C LYS A 42 7.47 8.37 43.08
N PHE A 43 6.26 7.81 43.05
CA PHE A 43 5.03 8.50 42.62
C PHE A 43 4.70 9.76 43.45
N LYS A 44 5.32 9.96 44.62
CA LYS A 44 5.16 11.17 45.43
C LYS A 44 6.03 12.35 44.97
N ASN A 45 7.07 12.08 44.17
CA ASN A 45 8.12 13.03 43.82
C ASN A 45 8.23 13.24 42.30
N TRP A 46 7.30 12.72 41.51
CA TRP A 46 7.30 12.79 40.05
C TRP A 46 5.87 12.98 39.53
N THR A 47 5.73 13.84 38.54
CA THR A 47 4.51 14.06 37.74
C THR A 47 4.94 14.47 36.34
N SER A 48 4.18 14.06 35.33
CA SER A 48 4.30 14.56 33.95
C SER A 48 3.71 15.96 33.78
N GLY A 49 2.96 16.48 34.77
CA GLY A 49 2.08 17.64 34.62
C GLY A 49 0.68 17.28 34.14
N ASN A 50 0.42 16.02 33.77
CA ASN A 50 -0.89 15.53 33.34
C ASN A 50 -1.35 14.35 34.23
N ASN A 51 -2.39 14.60 35.03
CA ASN A 51 -2.95 13.63 35.98
C ASN A 51 -3.38 12.29 35.36
N ASP A 52 -3.80 12.25 34.10
CA ASP A 52 -4.29 11.02 33.45
C ASP A 52 -3.14 10.21 32.82
N ILE A 53 -2.10 10.89 32.33
CA ILE A 53 -0.82 10.26 31.96
C ILE A 53 -0.13 9.70 33.21
N ASP A 54 -0.14 10.45 34.32
CA ASP A 54 0.40 9.99 35.61
C ASP A 54 -0.33 8.75 36.10
N LYS A 55 -1.67 8.73 36.13
CA LYS A 55 -2.46 7.53 36.46
C LYS A 55 -2.14 6.36 35.54
N PHE A 56 -2.00 6.58 34.23
CA PHE A 56 -1.67 5.53 33.27
C PHE A 56 -0.30 4.91 33.57
N ILE A 57 0.74 5.73 33.73
CA ILE A 57 2.10 5.28 34.04
C ILE A 57 2.15 4.58 35.41
N GLN A 58 1.48 5.15 36.43
CA GLN A 58 1.38 4.55 37.76
C GLN A 58 0.69 3.19 37.72
N ASN A 59 -0.45 3.07 37.05
CA ASN A 59 -1.17 1.80 36.91
C ASN A 59 -0.31 0.75 36.17
N THR A 60 0.33 1.10 35.06
CA THR A 60 1.20 0.19 34.32
C THR A 60 2.39 -0.29 35.18
N GLN A 61 3.07 0.60 35.90
CA GLN A 61 4.18 0.25 36.80
C GLN A 61 3.75 -0.49 38.09
N LEU A 62 2.44 -0.53 38.38
CA LEU A 62 1.86 -1.34 39.47
C LEU A 62 1.39 -2.71 38.99
N LEU A 63 1.01 -2.84 37.73
CA LEU A 63 0.58 -4.10 37.11
C LEU A 63 1.76 -5.05 36.82
N THR A 64 2.99 -4.55 36.75
CA THR A 64 4.22 -5.36 36.56
C THR A 64 4.62 -6.13 37.83
N HIS A 65 3.78 -7.08 38.24
CA HIS A 65 3.96 -7.90 39.45
C HIS A 65 4.30 -9.35 39.09
N ASN A 66 5.50 -9.80 39.48
CA ASN A 66 6.01 -11.18 39.42
C ASN A 66 6.16 -11.92 38.07
N ASP A 67 5.52 -11.51 36.98
CA ASP A 67 5.60 -12.25 35.69
C ASP A 67 6.91 -12.03 34.90
N ALA A 68 8.04 -12.24 35.57
CA ALA A 68 9.35 -12.42 34.94
C ALA A 68 9.57 -13.84 34.38
N GLU A 69 8.63 -14.78 34.61
CA GLU A 69 8.81 -16.22 34.32
C GLU A 69 7.56 -16.90 33.71
N LYS A 70 6.55 -16.14 33.22
CA LYS A 70 5.28 -16.74 32.77
C LYS A 70 4.88 -16.52 31.31
N GLN A 71 5.68 -17.15 30.45
CA GLN A 71 5.19 -17.87 29.25
C GLN A 71 4.28 -17.09 28.27
N ILE A 72 4.88 -16.16 27.53
CA ILE A 72 4.75 -16.22 26.06
C ILE A 72 6.15 -16.53 25.54
N GLY A 73 6.36 -17.73 25.03
CA GLY A 73 7.70 -18.24 24.77
C GLY A 73 8.30 -17.68 23.49
N LEU A 74 9.23 -16.72 23.61
CA LEU A 74 10.42 -16.53 22.75
C LEU A 74 11.31 -15.41 23.30
N ILE A 75 12.59 -15.73 23.54
CA ILE A 75 13.70 -14.83 23.91
C ILE A 75 13.60 -14.18 25.31
N ASP A 76 14.55 -14.52 26.18
CA ASP A 76 14.88 -13.73 27.38
C ASP A 76 15.50 -12.38 26.95
N ILE A 77 14.84 -11.27 27.32
CA ILE A 77 15.48 -9.95 27.36
C ILE A 77 15.38 -9.47 28.82
N ASP A 78 16.48 -9.57 29.54
CA ASP A 78 16.58 -9.17 30.95
C ASP A 78 16.72 -7.63 31.04
N ILE A 79 15.63 -6.91 30.72
CA ILE A 79 15.66 -5.51 30.24
C ILE A 79 16.41 -4.55 31.19
N ASN A 80 16.33 -4.77 32.51
CA ASN A 80 17.09 -3.98 33.49
C ASN A 80 17.50 -4.83 34.71
N LYS A 81 18.80 -4.87 35.00
CA LYS A 81 19.32 -5.37 36.28
C LYS A 81 19.48 -4.21 37.27
N TRP A 82 19.07 -4.38 38.53
CA TRP A 82 19.26 -3.34 39.54
C TRP A 82 20.67 -3.43 40.16
N ASP A 83 21.43 -2.34 40.06
CA ASP A 83 22.73 -2.19 40.69
C ASP A 83 22.54 -1.70 42.13
N ASP A 84 22.60 -2.61 43.12
CA ASP A 84 22.50 -2.25 44.55
C ASP A 84 23.70 -1.45 45.09
N LYS A 85 24.80 -1.30 44.34
CA LYS A 85 25.98 -0.49 44.73
C LYS A 85 25.84 0.96 44.27
N ASN A 86 25.50 1.19 43.01
CA ASN A 86 25.26 2.54 42.45
C ASN A 86 23.80 3.00 42.60
N GLN A 87 22.91 2.11 43.03
CA GLN A 87 21.48 2.33 43.34
C GLN A 87 20.72 2.95 42.17
N ASN A 88 20.96 2.32 41.02
CA ASN A 88 20.44 2.68 39.72
C ASN A 88 20.09 1.38 38.95
N TRP A 89 19.39 1.48 37.83
CA TRP A 89 19.21 0.33 36.94
C TRP A 89 20.33 0.30 35.88
N GLU A 90 20.95 -0.87 35.71
CA GLU A 90 21.84 -1.19 34.60
C GLU A 90 21.00 -1.28 33.32
N ARG A 91 21.24 -0.35 32.38
CA ARG A 91 20.56 -0.32 31.08
C ARG A 91 21.25 -1.25 30.09
N ILE A 92 20.60 -2.36 29.78
CA ILE A 92 20.95 -3.24 28.65
C ILE A 92 20.33 -2.65 27.38
N GLU A 93 20.98 -2.86 26.23
CA GLU A 93 20.65 -2.30 24.91
C GLU A 93 20.47 -0.77 24.85
N GLN A 94 21.54 -0.07 24.47
CA GLN A 94 21.57 1.39 24.29
C GLN A 94 21.58 1.76 22.80
N ASN A 95 20.95 2.89 22.45
CA ASN A 95 20.79 3.41 21.09
C ASN A 95 19.77 2.66 20.20
N ILE A 96 18.67 2.17 20.79
CA ILE A 96 17.53 1.58 20.05
C ILE A 96 16.83 2.65 19.19
N PHE A 97 16.44 2.29 17.97
CA PHE A 97 15.62 3.15 17.09
C PHE A 97 14.13 3.05 17.45
N VAL A 98 13.48 4.20 17.63
CA VAL A 98 12.11 4.33 18.13
C VAL A 98 11.32 5.37 17.34
N ILE A 99 10.01 5.20 17.23
CA ILE A 99 9.09 6.23 16.72
C ILE A 99 8.57 7.07 17.90
N LEU A 100 8.46 8.38 17.67
CA LEU A 100 7.68 9.31 18.49
C LEU A 100 6.35 9.61 17.77
N LYS A 101 5.22 9.20 18.34
CA LYS A 101 3.88 9.58 17.83
C LYS A 101 3.13 10.40 18.88
N SER A 102 2.61 11.56 18.47
CA SER A 102 1.76 12.42 19.30
C SER A 102 0.55 11.68 19.86
N LEU A 103 0.33 11.81 21.16
CA LEU A 103 -0.72 11.12 21.89
C LEU A 103 -2.11 11.70 21.64
N ASN A 104 -3.03 10.82 21.27
CA ASN A 104 -4.43 10.93 21.65
C ASN A 104 -4.76 9.68 22.48
N ILE A 105 -5.32 9.87 23.68
CA ILE A 105 -5.39 8.83 24.73
C ILE A 105 -6.28 7.65 24.30
N SER A 106 -7.30 7.91 23.47
CA SER A 106 -8.18 6.89 22.87
C SER A 106 -7.45 5.82 22.06
N ASN A 107 -6.28 6.12 21.50
CA ASN A 107 -5.60 5.27 20.53
C ASN A 107 -4.53 4.37 21.16
N ILE A 108 -4.25 4.51 22.46
CA ILE A 108 -3.26 3.65 23.16
C ILE A 108 -3.78 2.20 23.21
N SER A 109 -5.07 2.01 23.44
CA SER A 109 -5.73 0.69 23.46
C SER A 109 -5.88 0.03 22.08
N GLU A 110 -5.48 0.71 20.99
CA GLU A 110 -5.40 0.12 19.64
C GLU A 110 -3.99 -0.40 19.31
N LEU A 111 -3.01 -0.17 20.18
CA LEU A 111 -1.68 -0.79 20.10
C LEU A 111 -1.80 -2.26 20.54
N ASN A 112 -1.34 -3.18 19.70
CA ASN A 112 -1.45 -4.62 19.90
C ASN A 112 -0.13 -5.23 20.42
N GLU A 113 -0.06 -6.57 20.42
CA GLU A 113 1.13 -7.34 20.82
C GLU A 113 2.38 -7.19 19.91
N THR A 114 2.27 -6.61 18.70
CA THR A 114 3.41 -6.42 17.78
C THR A 114 4.15 -5.10 17.97
N ILE A 115 3.61 -4.18 18.78
CA ILE A 115 4.30 -2.95 19.21
C ILE A 115 4.79 -3.11 20.65
N GLU A 116 6.04 -2.72 20.89
CA GLU A 116 6.57 -2.52 22.24
C GLU A 116 6.61 -1.02 22.56
N VAL A 117 6.25 -0.66 23.80
CA VAL A 117 6.17 0.73 24.27
C VAL A 117 7.13 0.91 25.45
N TYR A 118 8.18 1.71 25.26
CA TYR A 118 9.20 1.95 26.29
C TYR A 118 8.87 3.13 27.22
N GLY A 119 7.98 4.05 26.81
CA GLY A 119 7.59 5.16 27.66
C GLY A 119 6.80 6.26 26.94
N ILE A 120 6.62 7.37 27.66
CA ILE A 120 5.98 8.60 27.18
C ILE A 120 6.97 9.74 27.36
N THR A 121 7.06 10.61 26.36
CA THR A 121 7.87 11.83 26.34
C THR A 121 6.96 13.06 26.16
N GLN A 122 7.45 14.26 26.47
CA GLN A 122 6.79 15.52 26.14
C GLN A 122 7.75 16.38 25.31
N ASN A 123 7.27 16.92 24.18
CA ASN A 123 8.02 17.92 23.43
C ASN A 123 7.96 19.27 24.18
N PRO A 124 9.11 19.89 24.53
CA PRO A 124 9.15 21.07 25.39
C PRO A 124 8.73 22.38 24.71
N GLU A 125 8.70 22.42 23.37
CA GLU A 125 8.32 23.62 22.59
C GLU A 125 6.82 23.70 22.30
N THR A 126 6.15 22.54 22.26
CA THR A 126 4.73 22.40 21.86
C THR A 126 3.87 21.81 22.97
N GLU A 127 4.46 21.45 24.11
CA GLU A 127 3.86 20.77 25.27
C GLU A 127 3.18 19.42 24.95
N LYS A 128 3.31 18.91 23.71
CA LYS A 128 2.65 17.68 23.26
C LYS A 128 3.36 16.44 23.77
N TYR A 129 2.59 15.56 24.41
CA TYR A 129 3.04 14.23 24.78
C TYR A 129 3.11 13.30 23.56
N MET A 130 4.08 12.39 23.54
CA MET A 130 4.29 11.40 22.49
C MET A 130 4.66 10.04 23.10
N VAL A 131 4.24 8.94 22.48
CA VAL A 131 4.68 7.59 22.89
C VAL A 131 6.04 7.29 22.25
N VAL A 132 6.92 6.63 23.01
CA VAL A 132 8.17 6.02 22.53
C VAL A 132 7.90 4.54 22.25
N LEU A 133 7.96 4.12 20.99
CA LEU A 133 7.59 2.76 20.58
C LEU A 133 8.48 2.15 19.48
N THR A 134 8.51 0.82 19.41
CA THR A 134 9.20 0.02 18.37
C THR A 134 8.41 -1.25 18.00
N CYS A 135 8.88 -2.03 17.01
CA CYS A 135 8.33 -3.35 16.73
C CYS A 135 8.95 -4.42 17.63
N LYS A 136 8.12 -5.13 18.40
CA LYS A 136 8.54 -6.21 19.30
C LYS A 136 9.33 -7.34 18.60
N GLN A 137 8.96 -7.66 17.36
CA GLN A 137 9.59 -8.74 16.58
C GLN A 137 10.89 -8.31 15.88
N CYS A 138 11.06 -7.02 15.57
CA CYS A 138 12.22 -6.52 14.81
C CYS A 138 13.26 -5.78 15.67
N ASN A 139 12.91 -5.41 16.91
CA ASN A 139 13.65 -4.45 17.75
C ASN A 139 14.05 -3.16 16.99
N ASN A 140 13.18 -2.75 16.05
CA ASN A 140 13.41 -1.64 15.13
C ASN A 140 12.09 -1.22 14.45
N ILE A 141 12.12 -0.09 13.77
CA ILE A 141 11.07 0.43 12.89
C ILE A 141 10.90 -0.49 11.67
N CYS A 142 9.66 -0.87 11.34
CA CYS A 142 9.34 -1.74 10.20
C CYS A 142 7.94 -1.43 9.63
N ASN A 143 7.59 -2.05 8.51
CA ASN A 143 6.31 -1.80 7.80
C ASN A 143 5.09 -1.98 8.71
N THR A 144 5.06 -3.06 9.50
CA THR A 144 4.01 -3.37 10.47
C THR A 144 3.71 -2.17 11.38
N VAL A 145 4.73 -1.49 11.92
CA VAL A 145 4.52 -0.31 12.76
C VAL A 145 3.90 0.84 11.94
N HIS A 146 4.42 1.13 10.75
CA HIS A 146 3.87 2.19 9.89
C HIS A 146 2.40 1.94 9.52
N PHE A 147 1.98 0.69 9.33
CA PHE A 147 0.57 0.34 9.14
C PHE A 147 -0.26 0.58 10.40
N GLN A 148 0.18 0.08 11.55
CA GLN A 148 -0.54 0.22 12.81
C GLN A 148 -0.76 1.68 13.22
N LEU A 149 0.25 2.53 13.03
CA LEU A 149 0.11 3.97 13.29
C LEU A 149 -0.90 4.67 12.36
N ASN A 150 -1.34 4.00 11.28
CA ASN A 150 -2.37 4.44 10.34
C ASN A 150 -3.72 3.68 10.45
N PHE A 151 -3.88 2.71 11.34
CA PHE A 151 -5.12 1.91 11.44
C PHE A 151 -6.39 2.72 11.75
N GLY A 152 -6.26 3.87 12.42
CA GLY A 152 -7.37 4.80 12.68
C GLY A 152 -7.71 5.74 11.52
N ASN A 153 -6.90 5.77 10.45
CA ASN A 153 -7.07 6.68 9.31
C ASN A 153 -8.00 6.11 8.23
N TRP A 154 -8.44 4.85 8.35
CA TRP A 154 -9.36 4.21 7.43
C TRP A 154 -10.27 3.18 8.13
N THR A 155 -11.45 2.95 7.56
CA THR A 155 -12.34 1.85 7.91
C THR A 155 -13.20 1.50 6.69
N SER A 156 -13.44 0.22 6.48
CA SER A 156 -14.38 -0.28 5.46
C SER A 156 -15.84 -0.20 5.88
N GLY A 157 -16.12 0.06 7.17
CA GLY A 157 -17.44 -0.14 7.77
C GLY A 157 -17.76 -1.60 8.11
N ASN A 158 -16.90 -2.56 7.76
CA ASN A 158 -17.04 -3.99 8.07
C ASN A 158 -15.85 -4.47 8.93
N ASN A 159 -16.15 -5.01 10.11
CA ASN A 159 -15.12 -5.42 11.07
C ASN A 159 -14.27 -6.61 10.60
N ASP A 160 -14.82 -7.52 9.80
CA ASP A 160 -14.11 -8.67 9.25
C ASP A 160 -13.18 -8.29 8.08
N ILE A 161 -13.61 -7.35 7.24
CA ILE A 161 -12.76 -6.77 6.19
C ILE A 161 -11.65 -5.93 6.81
N ASN A 162 -11.98 -5.09 7.80
CA ASN A 162 -11.00 -4.34 8.59
C ASN A 162 -9.96 -5.29 9.22
N ARG A 163 -10.42 -6.36 9.87
CA ARG A 163 -9.55 -7.41 10.44
C ARG A 163 -8.68 -8.05 9.37
N PHE A 164 -9.26 -8.60 8.29
CA PHE A 164 -8.50 -9.30 7.25
C PHE A 164 -7.41 -8.43 6.61
N ILE A 165 -7.70 -7.16 6.30
CA ILE A 165 -6.70 -6.21 5.79
C ILE A 165 -5.61 -5.98 6.84
N ARG A 166 -5.98 -5.69 8.09
CA ARG A 166 -5.03 -5.48 9.20
C ARG A 166 -4.17 -6.71 9.47
N ASP A 167 -4.72 -7.92 9.39
CA ASP A 167 -3.98 -9.17 9.57
C ASP A 167 -2.84 -9.30 8.54
N THR A 168 -3.08 -8.96 7.26
CA THR A 168 -2.00 -8.92 6.24
C THR A 168 -0.99 -7.79 6.50
N GLN A 169 -1.45 -6.63 6.98
CA GLN A 169 -0.60 -5.47 7.31
C GLN A 169 0.27 -5.70 8.56
N LEU A 170 -0.14 -6.61 9.45
CA LEU A 170 0.65 -7.01 10.63
C LEU A 170 1.70 -8.08 10.30
N PHE A 171 1.44 -8.93 9.32
CA PHE A 171 2.26 -10.12 9.02
C PHE A 171 3.57 -9.81 8.25
N PHE A 172 3.62 -8.71 7.49
CA PHE A 172 4.74 -8.40 6.59
C PHE A 172 5.55 -7.19 7.06
N HIS A 173 6.67 -7.47 7.73
CA HIS A 173 7.54 -6.46 8.34
C HIS A 173 8.52 -5.82 7.35
N GLU A 174 8.92 -6.56 6.29
CA GLU A 174 9.98 -6.14 5.37
C GLU A 174 9.47 -5.45 4.09
N THR A 175 10.28 -4.54 3.53
CA THR A 175 9.94 -3.78 2.30
C THR A 175 9.83 -4.66 1.04
N ASN A 176 10.49 -5.82 1.00
CA ASN A 176 10.36 -6.80 -0.10
C ASN A 176 8.99 -7.53 -0.10
N GLN A 177 8.32 -7.62 1.05
CA GLN A 177 7.04 -8.31 1.26
C GLN A 177 5.82 -7.40 1.04
N ILE A 178 6.02 -6.10 0.85
CA ILE A 178 4.96 -5.09 0.63
C ILE A 178 4.01 -5.44 -0.53
N SER A 179 4.45 -6.29 -1.46
CA SER A 179 3.66 -6.78 -2.60
C SER A 179 2.47 -7.66 -2.19
N TYR A 180 2.55 -8.31 -1.03
CA TYR A 180 1.52 -9.21 -0.48
C TYR A 180 0.55 -8.52 0.48
N VAL A 181 0.87 -7.30 0.93
CA VAL A 181 0.02 -6.55 1.85
C VAL A 181 -1.23 -6.05 1.14
N LEU A 182 -2.40 -6.26 1.75
CA LEU A 182 -3.66 -5.68 1.29
C LEU A 182 -3.87 -4.27 1.86
N GLU A 183 -4.55 -3.41 1.11
CA GLU A 183 -4.97 -2.09 1.58
C GLU A 183 -6.48 -1.84 1.37
N TRP A 184 -7.03 -0.91 2.16
CA TRP A 184 -8.36 -0.38 1.93
C TRP A 184 -8.27 0.77 0.94
N ILE A 185 -9.02 0.69 -0.17
CA ILE A 185 -8.94 1.66 -1.26
C ILE A 185 -10.29 2.39 -1.37
N PRO A 186 -10.37 3.69 -1.08
CA PRO A 186 -11.60 4.47 -1.27
C PRO A 186 -12.10 4.41 -2.72
N PHE A 187 -13.41 4.30 -2.92
CA PHE A 187 -13.96 3.99 -4.24
C PHE A 187 -13.81 5.14 -5.26
N ASP A 188 -13.71 6.38 -4.78
CA ASP A 188 -13.41 7.57 -5.57
C ASP A 188 -11.98 7.60 -6.13
N ARG A 189 -11.11 6.66 -5.71
CA ARG A 189 -9.80 6.43 -6.34
C ARG A 189 -9.90 5.68 -7.68
N PHE A 190 -11.09 5.21 -8.05
CA PHE A 190 -11.35 4.53 -9.33
C PHE A 190 -12.14 5.40 -10.31
N TYR A 191 -11.75 5.38 -11.58
CA TYR A 191 -12.47 6.04 -12.67
C TYR A 191 -12.57 5.16 -13.92
N ASP A 192 -13.37 5.60 -14.90
CA ASP A 192 -13.67 4.86 -16.14
C ASP A 192 -14.27 3.45 -15.94
N ILE A 193 -14.87 3.19 -14.78
CA ILE A 193 -15.40 1.88 -14.37
C ILE A 193 -16.36 1.32 -15.44
N LYS A 194 -16.04 0.13 -15.97
CA LYS A 194 -16.85 -0.61 -16.94
C LYS A 194 -17.18 -2.00 -16.41
N HIS A 195 -18.43 -2.41 -16.53
CA HIS A 195 -18.87 -3.79 -16.28
C HIS A 195 -18.53 -4.67 -17.49
N ILE A 196 -18.01 -5.89 -17.26
CA ILE A 196 -17.66 -6.86 -18.31
C ILE A 196 -18.57 -8.10 -18.27
N ILE A 197 -18.77 -8.71 -17.08
CA ILE A 197 -19.40 -10.05 -16.98
C ILE A 197 -20.65 -10.01 -16.10
N ALA A 198 -21.82 -9.91 -16.75
CA ALA A 198 -23.14 -9.79 -16.10
C ALA A 198 -23.65 -11.04 -15.35
N LYS A 199 -22.82 -12.08 -15.19
CA LYS A 199 -23.09 -13.27 -14.35
C LYS A 199 -22.03 -13.50 -13.25
N GLY A 200 -21.07 -12.59 -13.10
CA GLY A 200 -20.02 -12.65 -12.09
C GLY A 200 -19.56 -11.29 -11.56
N GLU A 201 -20.25 -10.21 -11.95
CA GLU A 201 -20.06 -8.83 -11.46
C GLU A 201 -18.58 -8.41 -11.44
N VAL A 202 -17.94 -8.65 -12.58
CA VAL A 202 -16.55 -8.26 -12.86
C VAL A 202 -16.56 -6.95 -13.63
N TYR A 203 -15.81 -5.99 -13.11
CA TYR A 203 -15.60 -4.66 -13.67
C TYR A 203 -14.10 -4.43 -13.94
N ILE A 204 -13.78 -3.51 -14.84
CA ILE A 204 -12.44 -2.91 -14.94
C ILE A 204 -12.50 -1.42 -14.64
N ALA A 205 -11.44 -0.89 -14.05
CA ALA A 205 -11.30 0.54 -13.75
C ALA A 205 -9.85 1.01 -13.88
N ASN A 206 -9.67 2.31 -14.01
CA ASN A 206 -8.39 2.98 -13.76
C ASN A 206 -8.29 3.31 -12.27
N TRP A 207 -7.15 3.01 -11.64
CA TRP A 207 -6.85 3.34 -10.25
C TRP A 207 -5.83 4.48 -10.19
N ILE A 208 -6.23 5.64 -9.66
CA ILE A 208 -5.42 6.87 -9.67
C ILE A 208 -4.07 6.65 -8.98
N ASP A 209 -4.07 6.06 -7.78
CA ASP A 209 -2.88 5.98 -6.94
C ASP A 209 -1.83 5.00 -7.47
N GLY A 210 -2.26 3.91 -8.13
CA GLY A 210 -1.41 2.73 -8.29
C GLY A 210 -1.09 2.04 -6.95
N TYR A 211 -0.30 0.97 -6.98
CA TYR A 211 -0.06 0.12 -5.81
C TYR A 211 1.05 0.63 -4.87
N MET A 212 0.98 0.21 -3.61
CA MET A 212 1.94 0.51 -2.54
C MET A 212 3.35 -0.06 -2.80
N ASN A 213 4.40 0.76 -2.64
CA ASN A 213 5.79 0.42 -3.00
C ASN A 213 6.78 0.34 -1.83
N LYS A 214 6.87 1.37 -0.98
CA LYS A 214 7.68 1.38 0.25
C LYS A 214 7.27 2.57 1.13
N TRP A 215 7.64 2.55 2.40
CA TRP A 215 7.50 3.73 3.25
C TRP A 215 8.54 4.80 2.89
N ASN A 216 8.16 6.07 2.95
CA ASN A 216 9.04 7.22 2.74
C ASN A 216 9.14 8.05 4.02
N ASN A 217 10.34 8.13 4.60
CA ASN A 217 10.59 8.79 5.88
C ASN A 217 10.53 10.32 5.83
N GLU A 218 10.70 10.94 4.66
CA GLU A 218 10.62 12.39 4.49
C GLU A 218 9.16 12.84 4.41
N ASN A 219 8.35 12.13 3.62
CA ASN A 219 6.94 12.42 3.40
C ASN A 219 5.99 11.75 4.43
N GLN A 220 6.52 10.89 5.31
CA GLN A 220 5.76 10.12 6.32
C GLN A 220 4.53 9.40 5.73
N ASN A 221 4.70 8.79 4.55
CA ASN A 221 3.64 8.13 3.81
C ASN A 221 4.20 7.01 2.90
N TRP A 222 3.32 6.18 2.36
CA TRP A 222 3.66 5.14 1.39
C TRP A 222 3.86 5.72 -0.01
N GLU A 223 5.02 5.44 -0.60
CA GLU A 223 5.23 5.65 -2.04
C GLU A 223 4.30 4.75 -2.85
N ARG A 224 3.81 5.27 -3.97
CA ARG A 224 2.99 4.52 -4.92
C ARG A 224 3.77 4.25 -6.21
N LYS A 225 3.43 3.16 -6.91
CA LYS A 225 3.93 2.83 -8.24
C LYS A 225 2.78 2.50 -9.19
N ASN A 226 3.00 2.77 -10.48
CA ASN A 226 2.03 2.58 -11.55
C ASN A 226 0.72 3.35 -11.28
N GLN A 227 0.84 4.66 -11.03
CA GLN A 227 -0.31 5.57 -10.99
C GLN A 227 -1.14 5.48 -12.28
N ASN A 228 -2.46 5.63 -12.16
CA ASN A 228 -3.43 5.43 -13.24
C ASN A 228 -3.37 4.04 -13.90
N MET A 229 -2.94 3.00 -13.16
CA MET A 229 -2.98 1.62 -13.67
C MET A 229 -4.39 1.08 -13.77
N PHE A 230 -4.58 0.13 -14.68
CA PHE A 230 -5.82 -0.62 -14.80
C PHE A 230 -5.86 -1.77 -13.80
N VAL A 231 -7.04 -1.98 -13.23
CA VAL A 231 -7.34 -3.02 -12.25
C VAL A 231 -8.67 -3.68 -12.57
N ILE A 232 -8.79 -4.94 -12.17
CA ILE A 232 -10.07 -5.66 -12.13
C ILE A 232 -10.71 -5.42 -10.77
N LEU A 233 -11.97 -5.01 -10.77
CA LEU A 233 -12.84 -4.88 -9.60
C LEU A 233 -13.82 -6.06 -9.64
N LYS A 234 -13.77 -6.94 -8.64
CA LYS A 234 -14.55 -8.19 -8.60
C LYS A 234 -15.39 -8.25 -7.33
N ASN A 235 -16.72 -8.40 -7.45
CA ASN A 235 -17.62 -8.44 -6.29
C ASN A 235 -17.28 -9.55 -5.29
N LEU A 236 -17.41 -9.24 -4.01
CA LEU A 236 -17.00 -10.09 -2.88
C LEU A 236 -18.20 -10.74 -2.21
N ASN A 237 -18.66 -11.83 -2.82
CA ASN A 237 -19.84 -12.57 -2.38
C ASN A 237 -19.70 -13.17 -0.96
N ASN A 238 -18.47 -13.48 -0.51
CA ASN A 238 -18.16 -13.73 0.91
C ASN A 238 -16.66 -13.52 1.23
N LEU A 239 -16.30 -13.61 2.52
CA LEU A 239 -14.93 -13.46 3.05
C LEU A 239 -14.05 -14.72 2.88
N GLU A 240 -14.65 -15.87 2.58
CA GLU A 240 -13.91 -17.13 2.38
C GLU A 240 -13.27 -17.16 1.00
N ILE A 241 -13.96 -16.63 -0.02
CA ILE A 241 -13.45 -16.39 -1.37
C ILE A 241 -12.23 -15.44 -1.32
N LEU A 242 -12.26 -14.38 -0.50
CA LEU A 242 -11.08 -13.52 -0.27
C LEU A 242 -9.87 -14.32 0.20
N LYS A 243 -10.05 -15.18 1.21
CA LYS A 243 -8.97 -15.99 1.79
C LYS A 243 -8.46 -17.03 0.80
N LEU A 244 -9.34 -17.69 0.07
CA LEU A 244 -8.99 -18.70 -0.94
C LEU A 244 -8.24 -18.09 -2.14
N GLU A 245 -8.70 -16.95 -2.67
CA GLU A 245 -8.00 -16.25 -3.75
C GLU A 245 -6.66 -15.67 -3.27
N TYR A 246 -6.62 -15.07 -2.09
CA TYR A 246 -5.37 -14.58 -1.49
C TYR A 246 -4.32 -15.68 -1.26
N ILE A 247 -4.71 -16.81 -0.65
CA ILE A 247 -3.79 -17.94 -0.40
C ILE A 247 -3.36 -18.63 -1.72
N GLY A 248 -4.21 -18.61 -2.75
CA GLY A 248 -3.91 -19.21 -4.05
C GLY A 248 -3.00 -18.39 -4.98
N THR A 249 -2.69 -17.12 -4.66
CA THR A 249 -2.10 -16.17 -5.63
C THR A 249 -0.59 -15.95 -5.53
N PHE A 250 0.16 -17.03 -5.68
CA PHE A 250 1.56 -16.92 -6.13
C PHE A 250 1.61 -16.71 -7.66
N GLU A 251 1.77 -15.46 -8.09
CA GLU A 251 2.28 -15.03 -9.41
C GLU A 251 1.38 -15.19 -10.68
N PRO A 252 0.04 -15.09 -10.61
CA PRO A 252 -0.63 -14.30 -11.65
C PRO A 252 -1.54 -13.18 -11.13
N HIS A 253 -2.59 -13.55 -10.38
CA HIS A 253 -3.70 -12.66 -10.00
C HIS A 253 -3.38 -11.88 -8.71
N ARG A 254 -2.31 -11.07 -8.70
CA ARG A 254 -1.94 -10.27 -7.53
C ARG A 254 -3.12 -9.41 -7.07
N VAL A 255 -3.57 -9.65 -5.84
CA VAL A 255 -4.55 -8.83 -5.13
C VAL A 255 -3.82 -7.61 -4.54
N TYR A 256 -4.44 -6.44 -4.63
CA TYR A 256 -3.93 -5.20 -4.03
C TYR A 256 -4.71 -4.80 -2.78
N GLY A 257 -6.01 -5.08 -2.73
CA GLY A 257 -6.85 -4.55 -1.65
C GLY A 257 -8.33 -4.78 -1.86
N VAL A 258 -9.13 -4.06 -1.06
CA VAL A 258 -10.59 -4.09 -1.05
C VAL A 258 -11.14 -2.66 -1.10
N THR A 259 -12.26 -2.49 -1.79
CA THR A 259 -13.08 -1.27 -1.80
C THR A 259 -14.56 -1.60 -1.52
N GLN A 260 -15.42 -0.59 -1.40
CA GLN A 260 -16.88 -0.74 -1.38
C GLN A 260 -17.53 0.20 -2.38
N ASN A 261 -18.47 -0.31 -3.18
CA ASN A 261 -19.34 0.51 -4.01
C ASN A 261 -20.22 1.42 -3.11
N PRO A 262 -20.11 2.76 -3.18
CA PRO A 262 -20.88 3.65 -2.31
C PRO A 262 -22.39 3.63 -2.62
N VAL A 263 -22.79 3.14 -3.80
CA VAL A 263 -24.20 3.03 -4.22
C VAL A 263 -24.79 1.68 -3.80
N THR A 264 -24.23 0.56 -4.26
CA THR A 264 -24.79 -0.78 -4.00
C THR A 264 -24.42 -1.36 -2.63
N LYS A 265 -23.36 -0.83 -1.99
CA LYS A 265 -22.73 -1.33 -0.76
C LYS A 265 -21.99 -2.66 -0.89
N ASP A 266 -21.87 -3.21 -2.09
CA ASP A 266 -21.04 -4.37 -2.37
C ASP A 266 -19.56 -4.05 -2.12
N TYR A 267 -18.84 -4.99 -1.50
CA TYR A 267 -17.39 -4.92 -1.43
C TYR A 267 -16.80 -5.53 -2.71
N MET A 268 -15.68 -4.98 -3.19
CA MET A 268 -14.98 -5.47 -4.37
C MET A 268 -13.50 -5.70 -4.07
N MET A 269 -12.97 -6.81 -4.57
CA MET A 269 -11.54 -7.10 -4.58
C MET A 269 -10.87 -6.33 -5.72
N ILE A 270 -9.70 -5.77 -5.45
CA ILE A 270 -8.89 -5.06 -6.44
C ILE A 270 -7.75 -6.00 -6.88
N GLN A 271 -7.79 -6.43 -8.13
CA GLN A 271 -6.85 -7.39 -8.71
C GLN A 271 -6.09 -6.80 -9.89
N LYS A 272 -4.87 -7.29 -10.13
CA LYS A 272 -4.05 -6.94 -11.29
C LYS A 272 -4.74 -7.35 -12.60
N ASP A 273 -5.04 -6.37 -13.44
CA ASP A 273 -5.51 -6.58 -14.81
C ASP A 273 -4.45 -7.31 -15.64
N ILE A 274 -4.67 -8.62 -15.86
CA ILE A 274 -3.83 -9.53 -16.66
C ILE A 274 -4.69 -10.25 -17.71
N CYS A 275 -4.07 -10.66 -18.81
CA CYS A 275 -4.76 -11.44 -19.83
C CYS A 275 -4.87 -12.91 -19.40
N GLU A 276 -6.10 -13.42 -19.23
CA GLU A 276 -6.39 -14.83 -18.86
C GLU A 276 -5.60 -15.85 -19.71
N LYS A 277 -5.51 -15.62 -21.02
CA LYS A 277 -4.79 -16.48 -21.98
C LYS A 277 -3.25 -16.43 -21.87
N CYS A 278 -2.70 -15.41 -21.23
CA CYS A 278 -1.25 -15.20 -21.12
C CYS A 278 -0.74 -15.36 -19.68
N SER A 279 -1.60 -15.21 -18.66
CA SER A 279 -1.24 -15.05 -17.25
C SER A 279 -0.37 -13.82 -16.93
N TYR A 280 -0.22 -12.87 -17.87
CA TYR A 280 0.50 -11.61 -17.70
C TYR A 280 -0.15 -10.47 -18.52
N ILE A 281 0.37 -9.25 -18.38
CA ILE A 281 -0.11 -8.07 -19.14
C ILE A 281 0.50 -8.08 -20.55
N CYS A 282 -0.31 -8.34 -21.57
CA CYS A 282 0.13 -8.47 -22.96
C CYS A 282 -0.40 -7.34 -23.85
N ASN A 283 0.02 -7.29 -25.11
CA ASN A 283 -0.31 -6.19 -26.03
C ASN A 283 -1.83 -6.00 -26.20
N ALA A 284 -2.61 -7.08 -26.25
CA ALA A 284 -4.08 -7.03 -26.29
C ALA A 284 -4.71 -6.27 -25.11
N VAL A 285 -4.14 -6.38 -23.91
CA VAL A 285 -4.56 -5.61 -22.73
C VAL A 285 -4.17 -4.14 -22.90
N TYR A 286 -2.94 -3.84 -23.30
CA TYR A 286 -2.51 -2.46 -23.60
C TYR A 286 -3.33 -1.79 -24.72
N PHE A 287 -3.87 -2.56 -25.68
CA PHE A 287 -4.83 -2.03 -26.65
C PHE A 287 -6.20 -1.78 -26.02
N GLN A 288 -6.79 -2.76 -25.31
CA GLN A 288 -8.10 -2.64 -24.66
C GLN A 288 -8.21 -1.41 -23.75
N ARG A 289 -7.12 -1.11 -23.04
CA ARG A 289 -6.91 0.09 -22.22
C ARG A 289 -7.06 1.38 -23.03
N ASN A 290 -6.57 1.40 -24.26
CA ASN A 290 -6.56 2.57 -25.14
C ASN A 290 -7.83 2.73 -26.01
N PHE A 291 -8.83 1.84 -25.91
CA PHE A 291 -10.07 1.92 -26.72
C PHE A 291 -10.93 3.18 -26.49
N LYS A 292 -10.64 4.01 -25.48
CA LYS A 292 -11.28 5.33 -25.30
C LYS A 292 -10.51 6.49 -25.95
N ILE A 293 -9.25 6.29 -26.32
CA ILE A 293 -8.34 7.37 -26.75
C ILE A 293 -8.59 7.75 -28.22
N TRP A 294 -9.18 6.86 -29.01
CA TRP A 294 -9.47 7.06 -30.42
C TRP A 294 -10.86 6.51 -30.79
N THR A 295 -11.43 7.06 -31.86
CA THR A 295 -12.60 6.52 -32.58
C THR A 295 -12.51 6.98 -34.04
N SER A 296 -13.03 6.18 -34.97
CA SER A 296 -13.24 6.57 -36.36
C SER A 296 -14.54 7.36 -36.58
N GLY A 297 -15.39 7.47 -35.56
CA GLY A 297 -16.78 7.90 -35.70
C GLY A 297 -17.71 6.83 -36.29
N ASN A 298 -17.20 5.61 -36.53
CA ASN A 298 -17.99 4.49 -37.05
C ASN A 298 -17.79 3.22 -36.19
N ASN A 299 -18.85 2.82 -35.49
CA ASN A 299 -18.82 1.68 -34.56
C ASN A 299 -18.42 0.34 -35.22
N ASN A 300 -18.70 0.15 -36.51
CA ASN A 300 -18.35 -1.09 -37.23
C ASN A 300 -16.85 -1.14 -37.55
N VAL A 301 -16.25 0.00 -37.92
CA VAL A 301 -14.80 0.15 -38.11
C VAL A 301 -14.06 0.05 -36.78
N ASP A 302 -14.53 0.76 -35.75
CA ASP A 302 -13.94 0.73 -34.41
C ASP A 302 -13.90 -0.69 -33.85
N LYS A 303 -15.04 -1.40 -33.89
CA LYS A 303 -15.15 -2.79 -33.43
C LYS A 303 -14.24 -3.75 -34.23
N PHE A 304 -14.08 -3.53 -35.54
CA PHE A 304 -13.17 -4.35 -36.35
C PHE A 304 -11.70 -4.16 -35.92
N ILE A 305 -11.25 -2.90 -35.81
CA ILE A 305 -9.89 -2.57 -35.38
C ILE A 305 -9.65 -3.13 -33.96
N GLN A 306 -10.57 -2.89 -33.03
CA GLN A 306 -10.54 -3.41 -31.66
C GLN A 306 -10.47 -4.95 -31.62
N ASN A 307 -11.19 -5.66 -32.48
CA ASN A 307 -11.10 -7.13 -32.56
C ASN A 307 -9.69 -7.60 -32.95
N THR A 308 -9.03 -6.98 -33.95
CA THR A 308 -7.65 -7.34 -34.31
C THR A 308 -6.67 -7.05 -33.16
N GLN A 309 -6.89 -5.94 -32.45
CA GLN A 309 -6.13 -5.52 -31.29
C GLN A 309 -6.26 -6.50 -30.10
N LEU A 310 -7.45 -7.06 -29.84
CA LEU A 310 -7.66 -8.07 -28.79
C LEU A 310 -6.99 -9.43 -29.09
N LEU A 311 -6.74 -9.74 -30.37
CA LEU A 311 -6.03 -10.96 -30.78
C LEU A 311 -4.50 -10.81 -30.74
N ALA A 312 -4.00 -9.58 -30.77
CA ALA A 312 -2.59 -9.23 -30.79
C ALA A 312 -1.96 -9.31 -29.38
N HIS A 313 -1.74 -10.52 -28.85
CA HIS A 313 -1.16 -10.70 -27.50
C HIS A 313 0.35 -10.41 -27.45
N ASN A 314 1.13 -11.08 -28.31
CA ASN A 314 2.60 -11.07 -28.23
C ASN A 314 3.24 -10.13 -29.28
N ASP A 315 2.46 -9.75 -30.29
CA ASP A 315 2.93 -9.10 -31.51
C ASP A 315 1.97 -7.95 -31.82
N ALA A 316 2.40 -6.72 -31.53
CA ALA A 316 1.59 -5.53 -31.76
C ALA A 316 1.63 -5.05 -33.22
N GLU A 317 2.62 -5.48 -34.02
CA GLU A 317 2.77 -5.09 -35.43
C GLU A 317 1.70 -5.76 -36.32
N LYS A 318 1.04 -6.82 -35.82
CA LYS A 318 -0.12 -7.47 -36.44
C LYS A 318 -1.49 -6.84 -36.09
N ALA A 319 -1.55 -5.93 -35.12
CA ALA A 319 -2.79 -5.24 -34.81
C ALA A 319 -3.07 -4.14 -35.83
N LEU A 320 -4.31 -4.00 -36.29
CA LEU A 320 -4.70 -2.77 -36.99
C LEU A 320 -4.79 -1.62 -35.99
N GLU A 321 -4.58 -0.41 -36.46
CA GLU A 321 -4.77 0.80 -35.67
C GLU A 321 -5.55 1.85 -36.46
N TRP A 322 -6.28 2.70 -35.74
CA TRP A 322 -6.90 3.89 -36.34
C TRP A 322 -5.85 4.97 -36.51
N ILE A 323 -5.68 5.45 -37.75
CA ILE A 323 -4.74 6.52 -38.10
C ILE A 323 -5.55 7.80 -38.34
N PRO A 324 -5.48 8.81 -37.46
CA PRO A 324 -6.10 10.12 -37.70
C PRO A 324 -5.56 10.77 -38.98
N TYR A 325 -6.44 11.35 -39.78
CA TYR A 325 -6.13 11.81 -41.13
C TYR A 325 -5.06 12.92 -41.18
N ASP A 326 -4.95 13.73 -40.13
CA ASP A 326 -3.91 14.77 -39.97
C ASP A 326 -2.48 14.19 -39.83
N LYS A 327 -2.36 12.90 -39.47
CA LYS A 327 -1.10 12.15 -39.44
C LYS A 327 -0.65 11.64 -40.81
N VAL A 328 -1.43 11.88 -41.85
CA VAL A 328 -1.17 11.44 -43.22
C VAL A 328 -1.00 12.65 -44.13
N ARG A 329 0.23 12.88 -44.61
CA ARG A 329 0.63 14.10 -45.33
C ARG A 329 1.12 13.81 -46.74
N GLY A 330 1.18 14.85 -47.58
CA GLY A 330 1.76 14.76 -48.93
C GLY A 330 0.98 13.85 -49.89
N ILE A 331 -0.33 13.68 -49.67
CA ILE A 331 -1.20 12.75 -50.39
C ILE A 331 -1.20 13.08 -51.90
N LYS A 332 -0.85 12.09 -52.72
CA LYS A 332 -0.78 12.17 -54.19
C LYS A 332 -1.52 10.99 -54.80
N CYS A 333 -2.38 11.24 -55.79
CA CYS A 333 -3.08 10.18 -56.51
C CYS A 333 -2.10 9.33 -57.34
N ILE A 334 -2.28 8.01 -57.35
CA ILE A 334 -1.61 7.07 -58.27
C ILE A 334 -2.63 6.57 -59.31
N VAL A 335 -3.71 5.96 -58.83
CA VAL A 335 -4.86 5.53 -59.66
C VAL A 335 -6.03 6.41 -59.31
N LYS A 336 -6.62 7.06 -60.33
CA LYS A 336 -7.66 8.08 -60.14
C LYS A 336 -8.81 7.53 -59.29
N ASP A 337 -9.17 8.28 -58.25
CA ASP A 337 -10.25 7.99 -57.30
C ASP A 337 -10.10 6.70 -56.45
N GLU A 338 -9.07 5.88 -56.65
CA GLU A 338 -8.89 4.58 -55.97
C GLU A 338 -7.67 4.47 -55.06
N ILE A 339 -6.47 4.85 -55.55
CA ILE A 339 -5.18 4.55 -54.91
C ILE A 339 -4.32 5.81 -54.83
N TYR A 340 -3.78 6.08 -53.64
CA TYR A 340 -2.99 7.27 -53.32
C TYR A 340 -1.68 6.89 -52.61
N LYS A 341 -0.63 7.67 -52.82
CA LYS A 341 0.63 7.65 -52.06
C LYS A 341 0.60 8.75 -51.00
N ALA A 342 1.08 8.48 -49.79
CA ALA A 342 1.22 9.48 -48.75
C ALA A 342 2.42 9.20 -47.85
N ASN A 343 2.75 10.14 -46.95
CA ASN A 343 3.68 9.94 -45.85
C ASN A 343 2.88 9.85 -44.55
N TRP A 344 3.13 8.84 -43.72
CA TRP A 344 2.54 8.68 -42.39
C TRP A 344 3.56 9.09 -41.33
N ILE A 345 3.27 10.19 -40.61
CA ILE A 345 4.23 10.83 -39.70
C ILE A 345 4.60 9.92 -38.54
N ASP A 346 3.59 9.34 -37.88
CA ASP A 346 3.77 8.63 -36.62
C ASP A 346 4.51 7.28 -36.81
N GLY A 347 4.39 6.64 -37.98
CA GLY A 347 4.85 5.27 -38.19
C GLY A 347 4.05 4.23 -37.38
N TYR A 348 4.36 2.95 -37.51
CA TYR A 348 3.55 1.87 -36.91
C TYR A 348 3.91 1.55 -35.46
N ILE A 349 2.93 1.04 -34.70
CA ILE A 349 3.10 0.54 -33.33
C ILE A 349 4.11 -0.62 -33.30
N ASN A 350 5.10 -0.56 -32.40
CA ASN A 350 6.17 -1.55 -32.27
C ASN A 350 6.12 -2.27 -30.91
N LYS A 351 6.09 -1.54 -29.79
CA LYS A 351 5.92 -2.13 -28.45
C LYS A 351 5.36 -1.14 -27.44
N TRP A 352 4.82 -1.64 -26.34
CA TRP A 352 4.41 -0.80 -25.21
C TRP A 352 5.61 -0.17 -24.49
N ASP A 353 5.35 0.87 -23.71
CA ASP A 353 6.31 1.61 -22.91
C ASP A 353 5.77 1.84 -21.49
N ASP A 354 6.05 0.94 -20.56
CA ASP A 354 5.49 0.95 -19.21
C ASP A 354 5.85 2.20 -18.39
N GLU A 355 7.00 2.81 -18.64
CA GLU A 355 7.42 4.07 -17.99
C GLU A 355 6.58 5.27 -18.42
N ASN A 356 6.11 5.26 -19.68
CA ASN A 356 5.41 6.38 -20.31
C ASN A 356 3.92 6.11 -20.60
N GLN A 357 3.44 4.89 -20.29
CA GLN A 357 2.10 4.37 -20.59
C GLN A 357 1.63 4.68 -22.03
N LYS A 358 2.49 4.44 -23.03
CA LYS A 358 2.22 4.72 -24.45
C LYS A 358 2.86 3.71 -25.39
N TRP A 359 2.36 3.63 -26.63
CA TRP A 359 2.99 2.83 -27.68
C TRP A 359 4.26 3.52 -28.22
N LYS A 360 5.41 2.84 -28.16
CA LYS A 360 6.63 3.19 -28.91
C LYS A 360 6.44 2.75 -30.38
N ARG A 361 6.70 3.67 -31.31
CA ARG A 361 6.53 3.47 -32.76
C ARG A 361 7.85 3.26 -33.51
N LYS A 362 7.79 2.72 -34.73
CA LYS A 362 8.89 2.55 -35.69
C LYS A 362 8.55 3.24 -37.00
N ASN A 363 9.59 3.57 -37.78
CA ASN A 363 9.48 4.08 -39.15
C ASN A 363 8.57 5.32 -39.27
N HIS A 364 8.86 6.34 -38.46
CA HIS A 364 8.28 7.68 -38.59
C HIS A 364 8.49 8.24 -40.02
N ASP A 365 7.56 9.08 -40.47
CA ASP A 365 7.48 9.67 -41.83
C ASP A 365 7.52 8.64 -43.00
N MET A 366 7.16 7.37 -42.74
CA MET A 366 7.19 6.33 -43.77
C MET A 366 6.20 6.57 -44.91
N ILE A 367 6.60 6.15 -46.11
CA ILE A 367 5.75 6.17 -47.30
C ILE A 367 4.72 5.03 -47.20
N VAL A 368 3.45 5.38 -47.35
CA VAL A 368 2.30 4.46 -47.34
C VAL A 368 1.47 4.56 -48.62
N ILE A 369 0.70 3.51 -48.89
CA ILE A 369 -0.33 3.48 -49.93
C ILE A 369 -1.70 3.49 -49.25
N LEU A 370 -2.56 4.42 -49.65
CA LEU A 370 -3.94 4.52 -49.20
C LEU A 370 -4.85 3.99 -50.31
N ARG A 371 -5.79 3.11 -49.96
CA ARG A 371 -6.84 2.63 -50.86
C ARG A 371 -8.19 3.16 -50.41
N ARG A 372 -8.99 3.71 -51.32
CA ARG A 372 -10.35 4.17 -51.04
C ARG A 372 -11.31 2.98 -50.99
N PHE A 373 -12.27 3.02 -50.08
CA PHE A 373 -13.37 2.06 -49.99
C PHE A 373 -14.71 2.79 -49.98
N ASN A 374 -15.69 2.31 -50.75
CA ASN A 374 -16.98 3.00 -50.94
C ASN A 374 -18.04 2.66 -49.87
N SER A 375 -17.78 1.65 -49.04
CA SER A 375 -18.52 1.35 -47.80
C SER A 375 -17.61 0.50 -46.90
N PRO A 376 -17.60 0.69 -45.57
CA PRO A 376 -16.87 -0.20 -44.66
C PRO A 376 -17.41 -1.64 -44.73
N GLU A 377 -18.73 -1.80 -44.66
CA GLU A 377 -19.39 -3.05 -44.29
C GLU A 377 -19.15 -4.18 -45.29
N ASN A 378 -19.23 -3.88 -46.59
CA ASN A 378 -18.99 -4.85 -47.66
C ASN A 378 -17.50 -5.14 -47.94
N ASN A 379 -16.56 -4.37 -47.38
CA ASN A 379 -15.12 -4.50 -47.65
C ASN A 379 -14.33 -5.03 -46.45
N LEU A 380 -14.79 -4.79 -45.22
CA LEU A 380 -14.26 -5.44 -44.01
C LEU A 380 -14.31 -6.98 -44.13
N LEU A 381 -15.41 -7.52 -44.65
CA LEU A 381 -15.57 -8.95 -44.93
C LEU A 381 -14.63 -9.50 -46.01
N LYS A 382 -14.08 -8.65 -46.90
CA LYS A 382 -13.05 -9.08 -47.85
C LYS A 382 -11.68 -9.11 -47.18
N PHE A 383 -11.35 -8.07 -46.41
CA PHE A 383 -10.09 -7.99 -45.67
C PHE A 383 -9.88 -9.16 -44.69
N ILE A 384 -10.96 -9.67 -44.09
CA ILE A 384 -10.96 -10.87 -43.23
C ILE A 384 -10.55 -12.16 -43.98
N ASN A 385 -10.70 -12.22 -45.31
CA ASN A 385 -10.37 -13.39 -46.13
C ASN A 385 -9.01 -13.24 -46.87
N GLU A 386 -8.30 -12.13 -46.68
CA GLU A 386 -7.03 -11.80 -47.35
C GLU A 386 -5.84 -11.71 -46.35
N VAL A 387 -6.07 -12.05 -45.06
CA VAL A 387 -5.10 -11.99 -43.95
C VAL A 387 -5.13 -13.27 -43.12
#